data_AF-A0A081RU31-F1
#
_entry.id   AF-A0A081RU31-F1
#
_cell.length_a   1.000
_cell.length_b   1.000
_cell.length_c   1.000
_cell.angle_alpha   90.00
_cell.angle_beta   90.00
_cell.angle_gamma   90.00
#
_symmetry.space_group_name_H-M   'P 1'
#
loop_
_entity.id
_entity.type
_entity.pdbx_description
1 polymer ?
#
loop_
_entity_poly.entity_id
_entity_poly.type
_entity_poly.pdbx_seq_one_letter_code
_entity_poly.pdbx_strand_id
1 'polypeptide(L)'
;MPIIAPIPQNECQKMRKLIHKTRDKNYSRRLTALLMLNEGLTVTYVAKTLHVARSSVNRWVEWFTLYGLEGLKSLPAGRPAVWDLTPLYSLLLFLLQQSPQEFGYLRSRWSLELMTHTLNE
;
A
#
# COMPACT_ATOMS: atom_id res chain seq x y z
N MET A 1 -2.69 -9.33 30.90
CA MET A 1 -1.45 -8.99 30.16
C MET A 1 -1.84 -8.22 28.92
N PRO A 2 -1.16 -7.12 28.59
CA PRO A 2 -1.42 -6.40 27.35
C PRO A 2 -1.07 -7.30 26.17
N ILE A 3 -1.99 -7.41 25.21
CA ILE A 3 -1.85 -8.26 24.02
C ILE A 3 -0.92 -7.59 22.99
N ILE A 4 -0.77 -6.27 23.08
CA ILE A 4 0.09 -5.46 22.22
C ILE A 4 1.07 -4.65 23.06
N ALA A 5 2.22 -4.32 22.47
CA ALA A 5 3.14 -3.36 23.07
C ALA A 5 2.41 -2.00 23.27
N PRO A 6 2.65 -1.29 24.39
CA PRO A 6 2.02 0.01 24.63
C PRO A 6 2.29 0.96 23.47
N ILE A 7 1.22 1.50 22.89
CA ILE A 7 1.29 2.48 21.81
C ILE A 7 1.52 3.86 22.43
N PRO A 8 2.55 4.61 22.02
CA PRO A 8 2.80 5.96 22.50
C PRO A 8 1.58 6.89 22.38
N GLN A 9 1.43 7.83 23.31
CA GLN A 9 0.24 8.69 23.37
C GLN A 9 0.07 9.58 22.12
N ASN A 10 1.19 10.04 21.54
CA ASN A 10 1.21 10.81 20.29
C ASN A 10 0.64 10.00 19.10
N GLU A 11 1.01 8.73 18.99
CA GLU A 11 0.48 7.79 18.00
C GLU A 11 -1.01 7.56 18.21
N CYS A 12 -1.44 7.32 19.45
CA CYS A 12 -2.87 7.19 19.78
C CYS A 12 -3.67 8.42 19.37
N GLN A 13 -3.14 9.62 19.62
CA GLN A 13 -3.79 10.87 19.20
C GLN A 13 -3.85 11.01 17.67
N LYS A 14 -2.79 10.60 16.96
CA LYS A 14 -2.77 10.55 15.49
C LYS A 14 -3.82 9.57 14.95
N MET A 15 -3.94 8.38 15.54
CA MET A 15 -4.96 7.39 15.15
C MET A 15 -6.38 7.94 15.33
N ARG A 16 -6.68 8.59 16.46
CA ARG A 16 -7.97 9.24 16.70
C ARG A 16 -8.29 10.29 15.62
N LYS A 17 -7.33 11.13 15.25
CA LYS A 17 -7.50 12.10 14.14
C LYS A 17 -7.76 11.39 12.80
N LEU A 18 -7.02 10.31 12.51
CA LEU A 18 -7.17 9.55 11.27
C LEU A 18 -8.53 8.86 11.14
N ILE A 19 -9.08 8.33 12.25
CA ILE A 19 -10.42 7.71 12.29
C ILE A 19 -11.49 8.66 11.78
N HIS A 20 -11.45 9.93 12.18
CA HIS A 20 -12.43 10.93 11.74
C HIS A 20 -12.19 11.48 10.33
N LYS A 21 -10.94 11.41 9.84
CA LYS A 21 -10.55 11.98 8.53
C LYS A 21 -10.68 10.98 7.38
N THR A 22 -10.46 9.69 7.64
CA THR A 22 -10.39 8.68 6.57
C THR A 22 -11.77 8.38 5.97
N ARG A 23 -11.82 8.22 4.64
CA ARG A 23 -12.99 7.67 3.93
C ARG A 23 -13.01 6.13 3.94
N ASP A 24 -11.85 5.50 4.18
CA ASP A 24 -11.73 4.05 4.27
C ASP A 24 -12.29 3.56 5.62
N LYS A 25 -13.50 3.00 5.57
CA LYS A 25 -14.20 2.42 6.73
C LYS A 25 -13.43 1.26 7.36
N ASN A 26 -12.72 0.46 6.57
CA ASN A 26 -11.95 -0.66 7.09
C ASN A 26 -10.71 -0.15 7.83
N TYR A 27 -10.04 0.88 7.29
CA TYR A 27 -8.93 1.52 7.98
C TYR A 27 -9.36 2.12 9.32
N SER A 28 -10.46 2.88 9.34
CA SER A 28 -11.04 3.40 10.58
C SER A 28 -11.32 2.29 11.59
N ARG A 29 -11.95 1.19 11.18
CA ARG A 29 -12.25 0.05 12.06
C ARG A 29 -11.01 -0.62 12.66
N ARG A 30 -9.95 -0.78 11.85
CA ARG A 30 -8.66 -1.33 12.30
C ARG A 30 -7.99 -0.42 13.34
N LEU A 31 -8.01 0.89 13.11
CA LEU A 31 -7.47 1.88 14.07
C LEU A 31 -8.25 1.86 15.38
N THR A 32 -9.58 1.80 15.34
CA THR A 32 -10.41 1.67 16.53
C THR A 32 -10.07 0.40 17.32
N ALA A 33 -9.86 -0.73 16.63
CA ALA A 33 -9.46 -1.97 17.29
C ALA A 33 -8.14 -1.83 18.06
N LEU A 34 -7.12 -1.20 17.46
CA LEU A 34 -5.83 -1.01 18.12
C LEU A 34 -5.91 -0.07 19.33
N LEU A 35 -6.71 0.99 19.25
CA LEU A 35 -6.95 1.88 20.39
C LEU A 35 -7.61 1.13 21.55
N MET A 36 -8.66 0.33 21.27
CA MET A 36 -9.32 -0.50 22.27
C MET A 36 -8.36 -1.49 22.93
N LEU A 37 -7.48 -2.13 22.15
CA LEU A 37 -6.47 -3.04 22.68
C LEU A 37 -5.43 -2.30 23.54
N ASN A 38 -5.04 -1.08 23.16
CA ASN A 38 -4.13 -0.24 23.92
C ASN A 38 -4.76 0.24 25.24
N GLU A 39 -6.08 0.39 25.30
CA GLU A 39 -6.86 0.65 26.52
C GLU A 39 -6.97 -0.59 27.43
N GLY A 40 -6.40 -1.73 27.03
CA GLY A 40 -6.37 -2.96 27.82
C GLY A 40 -7.55 -3.89 27.57
N LEU A 41 -8.41 -3.59 26.60
CA LEU A 41 -9.52 -4.48 26.24
C LEU A 41 -9.01 -5.77 25.59
N THR A 42 -9.70 -6.88 25.83
CA THR A 42 -9.29 -8.19 25.30
C THR A 42 -9.62 -8.31 23.81
N VAL A 43 -8.85 -9.10 23.06
CA VAL A 43 -9.16 -9.43 21.65
C VAL A 43 -10.58 -9.97 21.49
N THR A 44 -11.05 -10.80 22.42
CA THR A 44 -12.42 -11.34 22.39
C THR A 44 -13.47 -10.24 22.52
N TYR A 45 -13.24 -9.27 23.41
CA TYR A 45 -14.15 -8.14 23.58
C TYR A 45 -14.15 -7.26 22.32
N VAL A 46 -12.97 -6.88 21.82
CA VAL A 46 -12.82 -6.06 20.61
C VAL A 46 -13.48 -6.72 19.39
N ALA A 47 -13.26 -8.02 19.21
CA ALA A 47 -13.87 -8.80 18.12
C ALA A 47 -15.41 -8.77 18.19
N LYS A 48 -15.99 -8.92 19.38
CA LYS A 48 -17.44 -8.84 19.61
C LYS A 48 -17.96 -7.43 19.34
N THR A 49 -17.32 -6.40 19.88
CA THR A 49 -17.73 -4.99 19.72
C THR A 49 -17.68 -4.52 18.27
N LEU A 50 -16.66 -4.95 17.52
CA LEU A 50 -16.48 -4.55 16.12
C LEU A 50 -17.11 -5.52 15.12
N HIS A 51 -17.81 -6.56 15.59
CA HIS A 51 -18.43 -7.60 14.78
C HIS A 51 -17.47 -8.24 13.76
N VAL A 52 -16.28 -8.62 14.21
CA VAL A 52 -15.26 -9.30 13.40
C VAL A 52 -14.78 -10.57 14.08
N ALA A 53 -14.16 -11.46 13.31
CA ALA A 53 -13.50 -12.65 13.86
C ALA A 53 -12.28 -12.25 14.72
N ARG A 54 -11.99 -13.05 15.77
CA ARG A 54 -10.78 -12.88 16.60
C ARG A 54 -9.50 -12.93 15.76
N SER A 55 -9.46 -13.78 14.73
CA SER A 55 -8.33 -13.89 13.80
C SER A 55 -8.09 -12.60 13.00
N SER A 56 -9.13 -11.83 12.68
CA SER A 56 -8.99 -10.53 12.03
C SER A 56 -8.30 -9.53 12.93
N VAL A 57 -8.69 -9.47 14.21
CA VAL A 57 -8.05 -8.58 15.19
C VAL A 57 -6.57 -8.92 15.36
N ASN A 58 -6.25 -10.21 15.53
CA ASN A 58 -4.86 -10.66 15.64
C ASN A 58 -4.04 -10.31 14.40
N ARG A 59 -4.61 -10.44 13.20
CA ARG A 59 -3.95 -10.05 11.95
C ARG A 59 -3.70 -8.54 11.87
N TRP A 60 -4.61 -7.72 12.37
CA TRP A 60 -4.39 -6.26 12.40
C TRP A 60 -3.30 -5.87 13.39
N VAL A 61 -3.21 -6.56 14.52
CA VAL A 61 -2.08 -6.41 15.45
C VAL A 61 -0.77 -6.74 14.75
N GLU A 62 -0.69 -7.89 14.07
CA GLU A 62 0.49 -8.32 13.32
C GLU A 62 0.89 -7.28 12.24
N TRP A 63 -0.07 -6.80 11.45
CA TRP A 63 0.19 -5.77 10.44
C TRP A 63 0.72 -4.47 11.04
N PHE A 64 0.16 -4.05 12.18
CA PHE A 64 0.64 -2.87 12.88
C PHE A 64 2.06 -3.07 13.44
N THR A 65 2.34 -4.24 14.01
CA THR A 65 3.67 -4.58 14.52
C THR A 65 4.73 -4.61 13.41
N LEU A 66 4.39 -5.12 12.23
CA LEU A 66 5.32 -5.26 11.11
C LEU A 66 5.50 -3.97 10.30
N TYR A 67 4.41 -3.22 10.08
CA TYR A 67 4.37 -2.14 9.08
C TYR A 67 3.80 -0.81 9.63
N GLY A 68 3.50 -0.73 10.92
CA GLY A 68 2.91 0.45 11.55
C GLY A 68 1.55 0.83 10.95
N LEU A 69 1.26 2.13 10.93
CA LEU A 69 0.00 2.68 10.43
C LEU A 69 -0.25 2.44 8.94
N GLU A 70 0.82 2.26 8.15
CA GLU A 70 0.73 2.07 6.70
C GLU A 70 0.19 0.67 6.37
N GLY A 71 0.61 -0.37 7.11
CA GLY A 71 0.12 -1.74 6.91
C GLY A 71 -1.36 -1.95 7.21
N LEU A 72 -2.00 -0.97 7.84
CA LEU A 72 -3.43 -1.03 8.16
C LEU A 72 -4.32 -0.42 7.07
N LYS A 73 -3.75 0.30 6.10
CA LYS A 73 -4.52 0.88 4.98
C LYS A 73 -5.04 -0.22 4.07
N SER A 74 -6.24 -0.05 3.53
CA SER A 74 -6.75 -1.01 2.55
C SER A 74 -6.01 -0.87 1.23
N LEU A 75 -5.75 -2.01 0.59
CA LEU A 75 -5.29 -2.05 -0.79
C LEU A 75 -6.42 -1.57 -1.72
N PRO A 76 -6.06 -1.01 -2.90
CA PRO A 76 -7.05 -0.70 -3.92
C PRO A 76 -7.87 -1.95 -4.28
N ALA A 77 -9.14 -1.74 -4.61
CA ALA A 77 -10.01 -2.83 -5.01
C ALA A 77 -9.57 -3.41 -6.36
N GLY A 78 -9.66 -4.74 -6.50
CA GLY A 78 -9.32 -5.45 -7.72
C GLY A 78 -7.88 -5.97 -7.76
N ARG A 79 -7.58 -6.79 -8.78
CA ARG A 79 -6.23 -7.26 -9.04
C ARG A 79 -5.42 -6.08 -9.60
N PRO A 80 -4.20 -5.79 -9.09
CA PRO A 80 -3.35 -4.81 -9.73
C PRO A 80 -3.12 -5.22 -11.19
N ALA A 81 -3.15 -4.24 -12.11
CA ALA A 81 -2.81 -4.51 -13.50
C ALA A 81 -1.37 -5.03 -13.55
N VAL A 82 -1.20 -6.28 -13.98
CA VAL A 82 0.12 -6.86 -14.24
C VAL A 82 0.35 -6.69 -15.74
N TRP A 83 1.28 -5.82 -16.08
CA TRP A 83 1.70 -5.64 -17.47
C TRP A 83 2.70 -6.76 -17.79
N ASP A 84 2.40 -7.57 -18.80
CA ASP A 84 3.40 -8.45 -19.38
C ASP A 84 4.29 -7.62 -20.32
N LEU A 85 5.43 -7.17 -19.79
CA LEU A 85 6.42 -6.39 -20.53
C LEU A 85 7.43 -7.28 -21.26
N THR A 86 7.31 -8.61 -21.17
CA THR A 86 8.22 -9.54 -21.84
C THR A 86 8.32 -9.28 -23.34
N PRO A 87 7.23 -9.01 -24.09
CA PRO A 87 7.32 -8.68 -25.52
C PRO A 87 8.06 -7.36 -25.82
N LEU A 88 8.05 -6.40 -24.88
CA LEU A 88 8.72 -5.11 -25.06
C LEU A 88 10.22 -5.17 -24.77
N TYR A 89 10.68 -6.18 -24.03
CA TYR A 89 12.06 -6.25 -23.56
C TYR A 89 13.07 -6.36 -24.71
N SER A 90 12.80 -7.20 -25.70
CA SER A 90 13.65 -7.35 -26.89
C SER A 90 13.68 -6.08 -27.73
N LEU A 91 12.55 -5.40 -27.86
CA LEU A 91 12.42 -4.16 -28.62
C LEU A 91 13.16 -3.01 -27.94
N LEU A 92 13.05 -2.89 -26.62
CA LEU A 92 13.79 -1.91 -25.82
C LEU A 92 15.30 -2.14 -25.90
N LEU A 93 15.75 -3.40 -25.80
CA LEU A 93 17.16 -3.75 -25.96
C LEU A 93 17.68 -3.39 -27.36
N PHE A 94 16.89 -3.65 -28.40
CA PHE A 94 17.22 -3.24 -29.77
C PHE A 94 17.35 -1.72 -29.89
N LEU A 95 16.37 -0.96 -29.40
CA LEU A 95 16.41 0.51 -29.44
C LEU A 95 17.63 1.07 -28.70
N LEU A 96 18.00 0.51 -27.55
CA LEU A 96 19.17 0.94 -26.77
C LEU A 96 20.50 0.70 -27.50
N GLN A 97 20.56 -0.24 -28.44
CA GLN A 97 21.74 -0.50 -29.26
C GLN A 97 21.89 0.46 -30.43
N GLN A 98 20.79 1.09 -30.85
CA GLN A 98 20.76 2.01 -31.97
C GLN A 98 20.74 3.47 -31.48
N SER A 99 21.23 4.39 -32.30
CA SER A 99 21.04 5.83 -32.04
C SER A 99 19.65 6.28 -32.52
N PRO A 100 18.97 7.23 -31.84
CA PRO A 100 17.69 7.76 -32.34
C PRO A 100 17.82 8.39 -33.74
N GLN A 101 19.02 8.79 -34.13
CA GLN A 101 19.34 9.36 -35.44
C GLN A 101 19.16 8.34 -36.57
N GLU A 102 19.37 7.05 -36.30
CA GLU A 102 19.12 5.97 -37.26
C GLU A 102 17.63 5.79 -37.56
N PHE A 103 16.75 6.28 -36.68
CA PHE A 103 15.30 6.33 -36.87
C PHE A 103 14.84 7.68 -37.44
N GLY A 104 15.76 8.55 -37.89
CA GLY A 104 15.45 9.85 -38.46
C GLY A 104 15.18 10.96 -37.44
N TYR A 105 15.37 10.71 -36.15
CA TYR A 105 15.22 11.75 -35.13
C TYR A 105 16.45 12.66 -35.06
N LEU A 106 16.22 13.96 -34.87
CA LEU A 106 17.30 14.95 -34.69
C LEU A 106 18.04 14.82 -33.35
N ARG A 107 17.46 14.10 -32.38
CA ARG A 107 18.02 13.95 -31.03
C ARG A 107 19.12 12.88 -31.02
N SER A 108 20.21 13.14 -30.31
CA SER A 108 21.33 12.21 -30.17
C SER A 108 21.16 11.16 -29.06
N ARG A 109 20.14 11.28 -28.22
CA ARG A 109 19.88 10.38 -27.08
C ARG A 109 18.41 10.02 -27.00
N TRP A 110 18.16 8.80 -26.58
CA TRP A 110 16.82 8.36 -26.20
C TRP A 110 16.34 9.11 -24.95
N SER A 111 15.16 9.72 -25.04
CA SER A 111 14.37 10.13 -23.87
C SER A 111 13.22 9.15 -23.71
N LEU A 112 12.66 9.05 -22.50
CA LEU A 112 11.48 8.20 -22.26
C LEU A 112 10.33 8.58 -23.20
N GLU A 113 10.09 9.88 -23.38
CA GLU A 113 9.09 10.42 -24.32
C GLU A 113 9.33 9.95 -25.77
N LEU A 114 10.58 10.04 -26.26
CA LEU A 114 10.93 9.63 -27.61
C LEU A 114 10.82 8.10 -27.81
N MET A 115 11.25 7.33 -26.81
CA MET A 115 11.08 5.88 -26.82
C MET A 115 9.59 5.51 -26.84
N THR A 116 8.76 6.16 -26.02
CA THR A 116 7.32 5.89 -26.04
C THR A 116 6.67 6.27 -27.36
N HIS A 117 7.09 7.36 -28.00
CA HIS A 117 6.60 7.71 -29.34
C HIS A 117 6.95 6.61 -30.35
N THR A 118 8.22 6.21 -30.40
CA THR A 118 8.73 5.19 -31.33
C THR A 118 8.12 3.81 -31.12
N LEU A 119 7.76 3.45 -29.87
CA LEU A 119 7.13 2.17 -29.53
C LEU A 119 5.63 2.13 -29.83
N ASN A 120 4.98 3.28 -30.01
CA ASN A 120 3.54 3.39 -30.24
C ASN A 120 3.16 3.64 -31.71
N GLU A 121 4.15 3.96 -32.56
CA GLU A 121 4.00 3.98 -34.02
C GLU A 121 4.09 2.57 -34.61
#